data_AF-A0A6A6C9J6-F1
#
_entry.id   AF-A0A6A6C9J6-F1
#
_cell.length_a   1.000
_cell.length_b   1.000
_cell.length_c   1.000
_cell.angle_alpha   90.00
_cell.angle_beta   90.00
_cell.angle_gamma   90.00
#
_symmetry.space_group_name_H-M   'P 1'
#
loop_
_entity.id
_entity.type
_entity.pdbx_description
1 polymer ?
#
loop_
_entity_poly.entity_id
_entity_poly.type
_entity_poly.pdbx_seq_one_letter_code
_entity_poly.pdbx_strand_id
1 'polypeptide(L)'
;MAQGQLKKTKAPATKITQRKQTGARVIKPKKQALLKQHNMKKKLSSGLAAATEKSLAGKAGHLEMLHGGKKDKKAEKAALAKK
;
A
#
# COMPACT_ATOMS: atom_id res chain seq x y z
N MET A 1 57.41 27.91 -3.42
CA MET A 1 56.14 27.57 -2.74
C MET A 1 55.49 26.40 -3.49
N ALA A 2 55.94 25.17 -3.27
CA ALA A 2 55.37 23.99 -3.93
C ALA A 2 54.32 23.35 -3.00
N GLN A 3 53.03 23.48 -3.34
CA GLN A 3 51.96 22.77 -2.65
C GLN A 3 51.98 21.29 -3.09
N GLY A 4 52.23 20.39 -2.13
CA GLY A 4 52.32 18.96 -2.35
C GLY A 4 50.99 18.31 -2.77
N GLN A 5 51.08 17.15 -3.44
CA GLN A 5 49.93 16.40 -3.94
C GLN A 5 49.00 15.95 -2.80
N LEU A 6 47.74 16.39 -2.87
CA LEU A 6 46.68 15.97 -1.96
C LEU A 6 46.41 14.47 -2.13
N LYS A 7 46.60 13.70 -1.05
CA LYS A 7 46.24 12.28 -0.99
C LYS A 7 44.73 12.13 -1.18
N LYS A 8 44.32 11.41 -2.23
CA LYS A 8 42.91 11.11 -2.50
C LYS A 8 42.35 10.22 -1.38
N THR A 9 41.25 10.65 -0.77
CA THR A 9 40.53 9.85 0.23
C THR A 9 39.84 8.67 -0.45
N LYS A 10 39.95 7.50 0.18
CA LYS A 10 39.39 6.25 -0.36
C LYS A 10 37.87 6.33 -0.36
N ALA A 11 37.24 5.93 -1.47
CA ALA A 11 35.78 5.88 -1.58
C ALA A 11 35.17 4.98 -0.49
N PRO A 12 33.99 5.33 0.05
CA PRO A 12 33.31 4.53 1.05
C PRO A 12 32.95 3.15 0.47
N ALA A 13 33.25 2.09 1.24
CA ALA A 13 32.97 0.73 0.83
C ALA A 13 31.47 0.51 0.59
N THR A 14 31.13 -0.11 -0.53
CA THR A 14 29.77 -0.54 -0.86
C THR A 14 29.29 -1.53 0.20
N LYS A 15 28.19 -1.20 0.89
CA LYS A 15 27.57 -2.11 1.85
C LYS A 15 26.99 -3.30 1.08
N ILE A 16 27.71 -4.41 1.05
CA ILE A 16 27.20 -5.69 0.55
C ILE A 16 26.08 -6.11 1.51
N THR A 17 24.83 -5.85 1.13
CA THR A 17 23.70 -6.44 1.84
C THR A 17 23.70 -7.92 1.49
N GLN A 18 24.26 -8.76 2.37
CA GLN A 18 24.21 -10.22 2.28
C GLN A 18 22.80 -10.73 2.55
N ARG A 19 21.78 -10.13 1.92
CA ARG A 19 20.43 -10.68 1.96
C ARG A 19 20.45 -11.89 1.04
N LYS A 20 20.74 -13.08 1.60
CA LYS A 20 20.55 -14.35 0.90
C LYS A 20 19.15 -14.34 0.30
N GLN A 21 19.05 -14.47 -1.03
CA GLN A 21 17.79 -14.68 -1.72
C GLN A 21 17.18 -15.97 -1.16
N THR A 22 16.34 -15.79 -0.16
CA THR A 22 15.42 -16.83 0.27
C THR A 22 14.34 -16.83 -0.80
N GLY A 23 14.14 -17.96 -1.46
CA GLY A 23 13.11 -18.12 -2.50
C GLY A 23 11.70 -17.92 -1.93
N ALA A 24 10.73 -18.78 -2.26
CA ALA A 24 9.37 -18.68 -1.71
C ALA A 24 9.25 -18.95 -0.18
N ARG A 25 10.32 -18.84 0.60
CA ARG A 25 10.32 -19.08 2.05
C ARG A 25 9.91 -17.82 2.80
N VAL A 26 8.84 -17.91 3.56
CA VAL A 26 8.45 -16.87 4.53
C VAL A 26 9.34 -16.97 5.76
N ILE A 27 10.26 -16.01 5.94
CA ILE A 27 11.09 -15.92 7.14
C ILE A 27 10.29 -15.32 8.28
N LYS A 28 10.06 -16.08 9.36
CA LYS A 28 9.40 -15.58 10.56
C LYS A 28 10.25 -14.51 11.26
N PRO A 29 9.65 -13.45 11.82
CA PRO A 29 10.39 -12.46 12.61
C PRO A 29 10.99 -13.11 13.84
N LYS A 30 12.26 -12.79 14.15
CA LYS A 30 12.95 -13.32 15.35
C LYS A 30 12.81 -12.40 16.58
N LYS A 31 12.52 -11.12 16.36
CA LYS A 31 12.41 -10.12 17.44
C LYS A 31 11.02 -10.20 18.09
N GLN A 32 10.97 -10.15 19.42
CA GLN A 32 9.73 -10.27 20.19
C GLN A 32 8.67 -9.20 19.82
N ALA A 33 9.09 -7.95 19.61
CA ALA A 33 8.18 -6.88 19.17
C ALA A 33 7.53 -7.19 17.80
N LEU A 34 8.31 -7.72 16.86
CA LEU A 34 7.82 -8.07 15.53
C LEU A 34 6.96 -9.33 15.52
N LEU A 35 7.22 -10.27 16.43
CA LEU A 35 6.35 -11.44 16.64
C LEU A 35 4.96 -11.01 17.14
N LYS A 36 4.89 -10.09 18.09
CA LYS A 36 3.61 -9.52 18.57
C LYS A 36 2.84 -8.88 17.43
N GLN A 37 3.49 -8.03 16.63
CA GLN A 37 2.87 -7.38 15.47
C GLN A 37 2.42 -8.38 14.39
N HIS A 38 3.24 -9.39 14.08
CA HIS A 38 2.89 -10.43 13.13
C HIS A 38 1.67 -11.24 13.59
N ASN A 39 1.60 -11.58 14.87
CA ASN A 39 0.47 -12.31 15.44
C ASN A 39 -0.80 -11.44 15.47
N MET A 40 -0.68 -10.16 15.82
CA MET A 40 -1.81 -9.21 15.75
C MET A 40 -2.31 -9.09 14.31
N LYS A 41 -1.41 -8.91 13.33
CA LYS A 41 -1.77 -8.88 11.90
C LYS A 41 -2.52 -10.14 11.52
N LYS A 42 -1.98 -11.33 11.80
CA LYS A 42 -2.64 -12.61 11.46
C LYS A 42 -4.04 -12.75 12.08
N LYS A 43 -4.20 -12.37 13.35
CA LYS A 43 -5.50 -12.44 14.06
C LYS A 43 -6.52 -11.43 13.53
N LEU A 44 -6.08 -10.22 13.23
CA LEU A 44 -6.96 -9.12 12.83
C LEU A 44 -7.21 -9.07 11.32
N SER A 45 -6.50 -9.86 10.52
CA SER A 45 -6.61 -9.84 9.05
C SER A 45 -8.02 -10.13 8.55
N SER A 46 -8.70 -11.12 9.13
CA SER A 46 -10.08 -11.46 8.76
C SER A 46 -11.07 -10.37 9.16
N GLY A 47 -10.90 -9.78 10.34
CA GLY A 47 -11.72 -8.66 10.81
C GLY A 47 -11.51 -7.38 10.00
N LEU A 48 -10.28 -7.10 9.57
CA LEU A 48 -9.95 -5.95 8.73
C LEU A 48 -10.50 -6.13 7.30
N ALA A 49 -10.47 -7.35 6.76
CA ALA A 49 -11.14 -7.68 5.50
C ALA A 49 -12.66 -7.47 5.61
N ALA A 50 -13.31 -8.02 6.65
CA ALA A 50 -14.73 -7.84 6.88
C ALA A 50 -15.12 -6.36 7.10
N ALA A 51 -14.30 -5.58 7.82
CA ALA A 51 -14.51 -4.14 7.98
C ALA A 51 -14.34 -3.37 6.65
N THR A 52 -13.40 -3.79 5.81
CA THR A 52 -13.18 -3.21 4.48
C THR A 52 -14.35 -3.54 3.54
N GLU A 53 -14.84 -4.79 3.56
CA GLU A 53 -16.03 -5.23 2.84
C GLU A 53 -17.27 -4.46 3.31
N LYS A 54 -17.48 -4.29 4.61
CA LYS A 54 -18.57 -3.47 5.17
C LYS A 54 -18.45 -2.00 4.76
N SER A 55 -17.24 -1.44 4.69
CA SER A 55 -17.02 -0.07 4.23
C SER A 55 -17.29 0.09 2.73
N LEU A 56 -16.89 -0.89 1.91
CA LEU A 56 -17.17 -0.91 0.47
C LEU A 56 -18.66 -1.11 0.18
N ALA A 57 -19.32 -2.03 0.87
CA ALA A 57 -20.77 -2.23 0.79
C ALA A 57 -21.52 -1.00 1.30
N GLY A 58 -21.05 -0.35 2.37
CA GLY A 58 -21.59 0.91 2.84
C GLY A 58 -21.45 2.03 1.81
N LYS A 59 -20.31 2.14 1.14
CA LYS A 59 -20.08 3.10 0.05
C LYS A 59 -20.89 2.75 -1.21
N ALA A 60 -21.01 1.48 -1.56
CA ALA A 60 -21.78 0.99 -2.71
C ALA A 60 -23.29 1.13 -2.47
N GLY A 61 -23.80 0.75 -1.30
CA GLY A 61 -25.17 0.97 -0.89
C GLY A 61 -25.49 2.45 -0.68
N HIS A 62 -24.52 3.26 -0.21
CA HIS A 62 -24.65 4.71 -0.24
C HIS A 62 -24.67 5.27 -1.66
N LEU A 63 -23.92 4.67 -2.60
CA LEU A 63 -23.97 4.98 -4.04
C LEU A 63 -25.31 4.57 -4.68
N GLU A 64 -25.92 3.47 -4.25
CA GLU A 64 -27.28 3.09 -4.65
C GLU A 64 -28.32 4.07 -4.08
N MET A 65 -28.11 4.58 -2.86
CA MET A 65 -28.95 5.64 -2.28
C MET A 65 -28.76 6.99 -2.99
N LEU A 66 -27.60 7.23 -3.62
CA LEU A 66 -27.35 8.32 -4.56
C LEU A 66 -27.90 7.99 -5.97
N HIS A 67 -29.16 7.53 -6.06
CA HIS A 67 -29.91 7.39 -7.32
C HIS A 67 -29.63 8.60 -8.22
N GLY A 68 -28.92 8.36 -9.33
CA GLY A 68 -28.44 9.42 -10.24
C GLY A 68 -26.91 9.46 -10.38
N GLY A 69 -26.31 8.35 -10.84
CA GLY A 69 -24.90 8.35 -11.25
C GLY A 69 -24.67 9.29 -12.44
N LYS A 70 -23.40 9.61 -12.74
CA LYS A 70 -23.06 10.51 -13.87
C LYS A 70 -23.63 10.05 -15.22
N LYS A 71 -23.87 8.75 -15.40
CA LYS A 71 -24.50 8.17 -16.59
C LYS A 71 -26.00 8.46 -16.63
N ASP A 72 -26.70 8.32 -15.51
CA ASP A 72 -28.13 8.60 -15.39
C ASP A 72 -28.42 10.10 -15.54
N LYS A 73 -27.59 10.96 -14.93
CA LYS A 73 -27.67 12.42 -15.13
C LYS A 73 -27.40 12.85 -16.57
N LYS A 74 -26.58 12.11 -17.31
CA LYS A 74 -26.35 12.34 -18.75
C LYS A 74 -27.54 11.86 -19.58
N ALA A 75 -28.12 10.72 -19.23
CA ALA A 75 -29.33 10.20 -19.88
C ALA A 75 -30.53 11.13 -19.66
N GLU A 76 -30.71 11.65 -18.45
CA GLU A 76 -31.75 12.61 -18.11
C GLU A 76 -31.57 13.95 -18.85
N LYS A 77 -30.34 14.50 -18.89
CA LYS A 77 -30.06 15.72 -19.68
C LYS A 77 -30.24 15.52 -21.19
N ALA A 78 -29.88 14.35 -21.72
CA ALA A 78 -30.09 14.03 -23.12
C ALA A 78 -31.57 13.85 -23.46
N ALA A 79 -32.38 13.35 -22.52
CA ALA A 79 -33.83 13.25 -22.67
C ALA A 79 -34.51 14.63 -22.59
N LEU A 80 -34.04 15.51 -21.70
CA LEU A 80 -34.55 16.89 -21.56
C LEU A 80 -34.26 17.75 -22.81
N ALA A 81 -33.12 17.55 -23.47
CA ALA A 81 -32.74 18.30 -24.67
C ALA A 81 -33.46 17.85 -25.96
N LYS A 82 -34.21 16.74 -25.92
CA LYS A 82 -34.97 16.19 -27.05
C LYS A 82 -36.47 16.45 -26.96
N LYS A 83 -36.93 17.12 -25.91
CA LYS A 83 -38.31 17.54 -25.69
C LYS A 83 -38.43 19.04 -25.95
#